data_AF-A0A6A8MCW9-F1
#
_entry.id   AF-A0A6A8MCW9-F1
#
_cell.length_a   1.000
_cell.length_b   1.000
_cell.length_c   1.000
_cell.angle_alpha   90.00
_cell.angle_beta   90.00
_cell.angle_gamma   90.00
#
_symmetry.space_group_name_H-M   'P 1'
#
loop_
_entity.id
_entity.type
_entity.pdbx_description
1 polymer ?
#
loop_
_entity_poly.entity_id
_entity_poly.type
_entity_poly.pdbx_seq_one_letter_code
_entity_poly.pdbx_strand_id
1 'polypeptide(L)' 'MAEKKNNFEEELQQLQQIVSSLENGQVSLDEALTQFQAGVKISKDLKQQLTAAESTVAKLIDADGHEKPLDPTDASAPKE' A
#
# COMPACT_ATOMS: atom_id res chain seq x y z
N MET A 1 -11.84 -18.04 12.18
CA MET A 1 -12.31 -16.69 11.79
C MET A 1 -11.14 -16.00 11.11
N ALA A 2 -11.15 -15.94 9.78
CA ALA A 2 -10.08 -15.40 8.96
C ALA A 2 -10.52 -14.03 8.42
N GLU A 3 -10.37 -12.98 9.24
CA GLU A 3 -10.90 -11.63 8.95
C GLU A 3 -9.78 -10.59 8.79
N LYS A 4 -8.74 -10.91 8.01
CA LYS A 4 -7.66 -9.94 7.72
C LYS A 4 -7.26 -9.83 6.25
N LYS A 5 -8.08 -10.37 5.34
CA LYS A 5 -7.74 -10.38 3.91
C LYS A 5 -8.25 -9.17 3.12
N ASN A 6 -9.11 -8.33 3.69
CA ASN A 6 -9.75 -7.26 2.91
C ASN A 6 -9.23 -5.83 3.18
N ASN A 7 -8.44 -5.57 4.23
CA ASN A 7 -8.14 -4.18 4.60
C ASN A 7 -7.36 -3.40 3.52
N PHE A 8 -6.29 -3.98 2.97
CA PHE A 8 -5.46 -3.31 1.96
C PHE A 8 -6.18 -3.08 0.63
N GLU A 9 -6.83 -4.11 0.07
CA GLU A 9 -7.55 -4.00 -1.20
C GLU A 9 -8.74 -3.05 -1.11
N GLU A 10 -9.48 -3.07 0.02
CA GLU A 10 -10.58 -2.13 0.27
C GLU A 10 -10.06 -0.68 0.36
N GLU A 11 -9.01 -0.43 1.15
CA GLU A 11 -8.40 0.89 1.27
C GLU A 11 -7.87 1.38 -0.08
N LEU A 12 -7.26 0.50 -0.88
CA LEU A 12 -6.78 0.82 -2.22
C LEU A 12 -7.93 1.16 -3.18
N GLN A 13 -9.06 0.46 -3.11
CA GLN A 13 -10.25 0.80 -3.88
C GLN A 13 -10.84 2.15 -3.46
N GLN A 14 -10.93 2.42 -2.16
CA GLN A 14 -11.40 3.70 -1.65
C GLN A 14 -10.51 4.86 -2.12
N LEU A 15 -9.19 4.68 -2.11
CA LEU A 15 -8.26 5.68 -2.64
C LEU A 15 -8.50 5.95 -4.13
N GLN A 16 -8.69 4.90 -4.94
CA GLN A 16 -8.98 5.06 -6.37
C GLN A 16 -10.29 5.81 -6.62
N GLN A 17 -11.33 5.54 -5.82
CA GLN A 17 -12.60 6.26 -5.94
C GLN A 17 -12.45 7.74 -5.58
N ILE A 18 -11.68 8.06 -4.54
CA ILE A 18 -11.37 9.44 -4.15
C ILE A 18 -10.64 10.16 -5.28
N VAL A 19 -9.58 9.57 -5.83
CA VAL A 19 -8.82 10.15 -6.95
C VAL A 19 -9.72 10.39 -8.15
N SER A 20 -10.51 9.39 -8.56
CA SER A 20 -11.43 9.53 -9.69
C SER A 20 -12.50 10.61 -9.49
N SER A 21 -12.97 10.79 -8.26
CA SER A 21 -13.94 11.85 -7.90
C SER A 21 -13.30 13.24 -7.97
N LEU A 22 -12.07 13.38 -7.48
CA LEU A 22 -11.29 14.63 -7.56
C LEU A 22 -10.95 14.99 -9.02
N GLU A 23 -10.59 14.01 -9.84
CA GLU A 23 -10.26 14.20 -11.27
C GLU A 23 -11.48 14.59 -12.12
N ASN A 24 -12.68 14.12 -11.76
CA ASN A 24 -13.91 14.52 -12.46
C ASN A 24 -14.29 15.98 -12.23
N GLY A 25 -13.79 16.62 -11.16
CA GLY A 25 -14.02 18.04 -10.90
C GLY A 25 -15.48 18.43 -10.61
N GLN A 26 -16.37 17.45 -10.37
CA GLN A 26 -17.78 17.69 -10.02
C GLN A 26 -18.01 17.93 -8.52
N VAL A 27 -16.94 17.92 -7.72
CA VAL A 27 -17.00 18.12 -6.26
C VAL A 27 -16.78 19.58 -5.89
N SER A 28 -17.52 20.05 -4.88
CA SER A 28 -17.32 21.39 -4.32
C SER A 28 -15.93 21.52 -3.69
N LEU A 29 -15.39 22.74 -3.57
CA LEU A 29 -14.06 22.97 -3.00
C LEU A 29 -13.89 22.35 -1.59
N ASP A 30 -14.90 22.49 -0.73
CA ASP A 30 -14.88 21.93 0.63
C ASP A 30 -14.86 20.39 0.63
N GLU A 31 -15.66 19.78 -0.25
CA GLU A 31 -15.70 18.34 -0.47
C GLU A 31 -14.37 17.82 -1.06
N ALA A 32 -13.79 18.56 -2.00
CA ALA A 32 -12.49 18.25 -2.58
C ALA A 32 -11.38 18.26 -1.53
N LEU A 33 -11.39 19.25 -0.61
CA LEU A 33 -10.43 19.31 0.50
C LEU A 33 -10.60 18.13 1.46
N THR A 34 -11.84 17.76 1.75
CA THR A 34 -12.17 16.61 2.62
C THR A 34 -11.70 15.30 1.98
N GLN A 35 -12.03 15.09 0.70
CA GLN A 35 -11.62 13.92 -0.07
C GLN A 35 -10.10 13.84 -0.21
N PHE A 36 -9.43 14.96 -0.44
CA PHE A 36 -7.97 15.02 -0.50
C PHE A 36 -7.33 14.61 0.83
N GLN A 37 -7.80 15.14 1.97
CA GLN A 37 -7.30 14.73 3.29
C GLN A 37 -7.51 13.24 3.55
N ALA A 38 -8.68 12.71 3.20
CA ALA A 38 -8.97 11.28 3.31
C ALA A 38 -8.03 10.44 2.43
N GLY A 39 -7.83 10.84 1.18
CA GLY A 39 -6.93 10.18 0.24
C GLY A 39 -5.47 10.17 0.69
N VAL A 40 -4.98 11.30 1.26
CA VAL A 40 -3.62 11.38 1.83
C VAL A 40 -3.45 10.43 3.00
N LYS A 41 -4.47 10.34 3.88
CA LYS A 41 -4.44 9.40 5.01
C LYS A 41 -4.37 7.96 4.53
N ILE A 42 -5.29 7.56 3.65
CA ILE A 42 -5.34 6.20 3.09
C ILE A 42 -4.03 5.84 2.38
N SER A 43 -3.49 6.76 1.58
CA SER A 43 -2.20 6.56 0.88
C SER A 43 -1.06 6.29 1.86
N LYS A 44 -1.06 6.96 3.02
CA LYS A 44 -0.05 6.76 4.06
C LYS A 44 -0.20 5.41 4.73
N ASP A 45 -1.43 5.02 5.10
CA ASP A 45 -1.72 3.72 5.69
C ASP A 45 -1.32 2.57 4.76
N LEU A 46 -1.71 2.63 3.48
CA LEU A 46 -1.31 1.65 2.45
C LEU A 46 0.22 1.52 2.34
N LYS A 47 0.94 2.65 2.32
CA LYS A 47 2.40 2.65 2.29
C LYS A 47 3.01 1.99 3.53
N GLN A 48 2.44 2.24 4.72
CA GLN A 48 2.90 1.60 5.95
C GLN A 48 2.67 0.09 5.92
N GLN A 49 1.53 -0.36 5.41
CA GLN A 49 1.22 -1.78 5.25
C GLN A 49 2.21 -2.46 4.29
N LEU A 50 2.48 -1.85 3.14
CA LEU A 50 3.50 -2.35 2.20
C LEU A 50 4.88 -2.42 2.85
N THR A 51 5.31 -1.36 3.54
CA THR A 51 6.61 -1.32 4.23
C THR A 51 6.70 -2.42 5.30
N ALA A 52 5.63 -2.68 6.03
CA ALA A 52 5.58 -3.76 7.03
C ALA A 52 5.65 -5.14 6.37
N ALA A 53 4.96 -5.33 5.24
CA ALA A 53 5.03 -6.56 4.45
C ALA A 53 6.45 -6.79 3.90
N GLU A 54 7.07 -5.76 3.30
CA GLU A 54 8.45 -5.80 2.82
C GLU A 54 9.42 -6.15 3.95
N SER A 55 9.28 -5.55 5.13
CA SER A 55 10.11 -5.89 6.29
C SER A 55 9.89 -7.32 6.78
N THR A 56 8.67 -7.84 6.69
CA THR A 56 8.35 -9.22 7.07
C THR A 56 8.97 -10.21 6.09
N VAL A 57 8.88 -9.93 4.79
CA VAL A 57 9.53 -10.72 3.74
C VAL A 57 11.05 -10.66 3.89
N ALA A 58 11.61 -9.49 4.25
CA ALA A 58 13.05 -9.35 4.49
C ALA A 58 13.57 -10.10 5.70
N LYS A 59 12.68 -10.43 6.64
CA LYS A 59 13.00 -11.20 7.84
C LYS A 59 12.69 -12.69 7.68
N LEU A 60 12.10 -13.12 6.56
CA LEU A 60 11.98 -14.55 6.23
C LEU A 60 13.37 -15.07 5.85
N ILE A 61 14.06 -15.47 6.90
CA ILE A 61 15.26 -16.30 6.99
C ILE A 61 15.35 -17.32 5.83
N ASP A 62 16.51 -17.38 5.18
CA ASP A 62 16.88 -18.45 4.24
C ASP A 62 16.78 -19.83 4.93
N ALA A 63 16.62 -20.92 4.17
CA ALA A 63 16.43 -22.30 4.69
C ALA A 63 17.51 -22.78 5.69
N ASP A 64 18.62 -22.05 5.81
CA ASP A 64 19.77 -22.33 6.68
C ASP A 64 19.79 -21.50 7.98
N GLY A 65 18.80 -20.65 8.25
CA GLY A 65 18.74 -19.87 9.50
C GLY A 65 19.38 -18.48 9.45
N HIS A 66 19.86 -18.04 8.29
CA HIS A 66 20.57 -16.78 8.12
C HIS A 66 19.64 -15.61 7.71
N GLU A 67 19.80 -14.46 8.38
CA GLU A 67 19.15 -13.20 8.02
C GLU A 67 19.83 -12.61 6.78
N LYS A 68 19.20 -12.69 5.60
CA LYS A 68 19.70 -12.04 4.40
C LYS A 68 18.95 -10.73 4.15
N PRO A 69 19.64 -9.58 4.02
CA PRO A 69 18.96 -8.34 3.66
C PRO A 69 18.37 -8.48 2.25
N LEU A 70 17.09 -8.12 2.08
CA LEU A 70 16.55 -7.90 0.75
C LEU A 70 17.28 -6.72 0.15
N ASP A 71 17.98 -6.95 -0.95
CA ASP A 71 18.58 -5.90 -1.74
C ASP A 71 17.47 -5.30 -2.62
N PRO A 72 16.98 -4.07 -2.36
CA PRO A 72 15.87 -3.48 -3.11
C PRO A 72 16.23 -3.20 -4.59
N THR A 73 17.51 -3.30 -4.95
CA THR A 73 17.99 -3.24 -6.34
C THR A 73 17.99 -4.60 -7.05
N ASP A 74 17.84 -5.71 -6.32
CA ASP A 74 17.69 -7.08 -6.84
C ASP A 74 16.20 -7.48 -6.96
N ALA A 75 15.26 -6.53 -6.95
CA ALA A 75 13.86 -6.78 -7.32
C ALA A 75 13.66 -6.86 -8.85
N SER A 76 14.74 -6.77 -9.62
CA SER A 76 14.71 -6.87 -11.09
C SER A 76 15.04 -8.29 -11.55
N ALA A 77 13.96 -9.07 -11.66
CA ALA A 77 13.81 -10.28 -12.47
C ALA A 77 14.52 -11.57 -11.98
N PRO A 78 13.82 -12.72 -12.03
CA PRO A 78 14.51 -14.00 -12.08
C PRO A 78 15.32 -14.01 -13.38
N LYS A 79 16.65 -14.03 -13.28
CA LYS A 79 17.48 -14.50 -14.39
C LYS A 79 17.57 -16.01 -14.22
N GLU A 80 16.86 -16.69 -15.12
CA GLU A 80 16.90 -18.13 -15.48
C GLU A 80 17.40 -19.15 -14.45
#